data_AF-A0A662AZE7-F1
#
_entry.id   AF-A0A662AZE7-F1
#
_cell.length_a   1.000
_cell.length_b   1.000
_cell.length_c   1.000
_cell.angle_alpha   90.00
_cell.angle_beta   90.00
_cell.angle_gamma   90.00
#
_symmetry.space_group_name_H-M   'P 1'
#
loop_
_entity.id
_entity.type
_entity.pdbx_description
1 polymer ?
#
loop_
_entity_poly.entity_id
_entity_poly.type
_entity_poly.pdbx_seq_one_letter_code
_entity_poly.pdbx_strand_id
1 'polypeptide(L)'
;MLTGCAELNSLIQSVPTDAPLSEAEVVEGLKEALIVGSKNSSSILSAVDGYYGDELVKILLPEEASIIIDNLAKIPGGDKLVEDVVLRINRAAEDAAKEVAPIFINSIKQMTISDAFGILKGADNAATQYLSNTTRT
;
A
#
# COMPACT_ATOMS: atom_id res chain seq x y z
N MET A 1 18.13 -44.53 -28.22
CA MET A 1 18.07 -43.13 -27.75
C MET A 1 17.02 -42.99 -26.64
N LEU A 2 17.24 -43.61 -25.48
CA LEU A 2 16.27 -43.56 -24.36
C LEU A 2 16.93 -43.56 -22.97
N THR A 3 18.22 -43.22 -22.89
CA THR A 3 18.99 -43.19 -21.62
C THR A 3 18.96 -41.83 -20.93
N GLY A 4 18.79 -40.73 -21.66
CA GLY A 4 18.81 -39.37 -21.09
C GLY A 4 17.61 -39.01 -20.22
N CYS A 5 16.42 -39.56 -20.48
CA CYS A 5 15.23 -39.28 -19.66
C CYS A 5 15.27 -39.97 -18.29
N ALA A 6 16.01 -41.07 -18.17
CA ALA A 6 16.14 -41.81 -16.90
C ALA A 6 17.05 -41.07 -15.91
N GLU A 7 18.14 -40.47 -16.40
CA GLU A 7 19.04 -39.64 -15.58
C GLU A 7 18.39 -38.31 -15.16
N LEU A 8 17.55 -37.72 -16.01
CA LEU A 8 16.82 -36.51 -15.64
C LEU A 8 15.77 -36.77 -14.55
N ASN A 9 15.08 -37.92 -14.60
CA ASN A 9 14.11 -38.29 -13.56
C ASN A 9 14.78 -38.56 -12.20
N SER A 10 15.99 -39.11 -12.15
CA SER A 10 16.71 -39.30 -10.88
C SER A 10 17.20 -37.96 -10.32
N LEU A 11 17.57 -37.00 -11.17
CA LEU A 11 17.90 -35.63 -10.76
C LEU A 11 16.68 -34.88 -10.22
N ILE A 12 15.52 -34.98 -10.88
CA ILE A 12 14.26 -34.35 -10.43
C ILE A 12 13.81 -34.93 -9.08
N GLN A 13 14.01 -36.22 -8.83
CA GLN A 13 13.71 -36.86 -7.53
C GLN A 13 14.67 -36.43 -6.41
N SER A 14 15.84 -35.88 -6.75
CA SER A 14 16.83 -35.39 -5.78
C SER A 14 16.67 -33.92 -5.42
N VAL A 15 15.82 -33.18 -6.14
CA VAL A 15 15.42 -31.81 -5.77
C VAL A 15 14.40 -31.92 -4.65
N PRO A 16 14.70 -31.46 -3.42
CA PRO A 16 13.74 -31.51 -2.33
C PRO A 16 12.59 -30.57 -2.67
N THR A 17 11.41 -31.12 -2.95
CA THR A 17 10.19 -30.34 -3.22
C THR A 17 9.61 -29.67 -1.98
N ASP A 18 10.22 -29.90 -0.80
CA ASP A 18 9.78 -29.45 0.52
C ASP A 18 10.95 -28.81 1.30
N ALA A 19 11.96 -28.28 0.59
CA ALA A 19 13.03 -27.53 1.24
C ALA A 19 12.44 -26.31 1.97
N PRO A 20 12.71 -26.12 3.28
CA PRO A 20 12.26 -24.92 3.98
C PRO A 20 12.86 -23.68 3.30
N LEU A 21 12.04 -22.64 3.15
CA LEU A 21 12.47 -21.39 2.53
C LEU A 21 13.70 -20.83 3.25
N SER A 22 14.67 -20.37 2.46
CA SER A 22 15.79 -19.61 2.98
C SER A 22 15.33 -18.24 3.47
N GLU A 23 16.07 -17.65 4.41
CA GLU A 23 15.80 -16.28 4.89
C GLU A 23 15.77 -15.27 3.73
N ALA A 24 16.62 -15.46 2.71
CA ALA A 24 16.66 -14.60 1.54
C ALA A 24 15.37 -14.69 0.71
N GLU A 25 14.83 -15.89 0.51
CA GLU A 25 13.57 -16.09 -0.22
C GLU A 25 12.38 -15.50 0.54
N VAL A 26 12.35 -15.63 1.87
CA VAL A 26 11.32 -15.02 2.72
C VAL A 26 11.36 -13.49 2.60
N VAL A 27 12.55 -12.89 2.67
CA VAL A 27 12.73 -11.44 2.55
C VAL A 27 12.34 -10.94 1.17
N GLU A 28 12.74 -11.63 0.11
CA GLU A 28 12.39 -11.24 -1.27
C GLU A 28 10.88 -11.34 -1.51
N GLY A 29 10.25 -12.42 -1.02
CA GLY A 29 8.80 -12.59 -1.09
C GLY A 29 8.04 -11.47 -0.36
N LEU A 30 8.51 -11.07 0.83
CA LEU A 30 7.92 -9.95 1.57
C LEU A 30 8.10 -8.62 0.82
N LYS A 31 9.30 -8.35 0.29
CA LYS A 31 9.57 -7.13 -0.49
C LYS A 31 8.66 -7.05 -1.72
N GLU A 32 8.53 -8.14 -2.47
CA GLU A 32 7.67 -8.16 -3.65
C GLU A 32 6.20 -7.96 -3.27
N ALA A 33 5.71 -8.62 -2.22
CA ALA A 33 4.35 -8.41 -1.73
C ALA A 33 4.09 -6.94 -1.36
N LEU A 34 5.03 -6.28 -0.69
CA LEU A 34 4.91 -4.86 -0.32
C LEU A 34 5.00 -3.94 -1.55
N ILE A 35 5.83 -4.27 -2.54
CA ILE A 35 5.93 -3.51 -3.81
C ILE A 35 4.62 -3.60 -4.58
N VAL A 36 4.07 -4.81 -4.74
CA VAL A 36 2.78 -5.03 -5.40
C VAL A 36 1.66 -4.33 -4.63
N GLY A 37 1.63 -4.48 -3.30
CA GLY A 37 0.66 -3.81 -2.45
C GLY A 37 0.70 -2.29 -2.57
N SER A 38 1.91 -1.71 -2.62
CA SER A 38 2.10 -0.26 -2.78
C SER A 38 1.63 0.24 -4.14
N LYS A 39 1.94 -0.50 -5.22
CA LYS A 39 1.47 -0.18 -6.58
C LYS A 39 -0.04 -0.25 -6.67
N ASN A 40 -0.64 -1.33 -6.15
CA ASN A 40 -2.08 -1.53 -6.19
C ASN A 40 -2.81 -0.47 -5.37
N SER A 41 -2.35 -0.20 -4.14
CA SER A 41 -2.97 0.82 -3.27
C SER A 41 -2.91 2.21 -3.90
N SER A 42 -1.75 2.60 -4.43
CA SER A 42 -1.61 3.88 -5.16
C SER A 42 -2.49 3.92 -6.40
N SER A 43 -2.56 2.84 -7.19
CA SER A 43 -3.42 2.79 -8.37
C SER A 43 -4.91 2.89 -8.04
N ILE A 44 -5.36 2.24 -6.96
CA ILE A 44 -6.76 2.28 -6.52
C ILE A 44 -7.10 3.68 -6.03
N LEU A 45 -6.29 4.22 -5.11
CA LEU A 45 -6.55 5.49 -4.45
C LEU A 45 -6.32 6.71 -5.35
N SER A 46 -5.53 6.59 -6.42
CA SER A 46 -5.32 7.68 -7.38
C SER A 46 -6.36 7.75 -8.50
N ALA A 47 -7.22 6.73 -8.61
CA ALA A 47 -8.33 6.76 -9.55
C ALA A 47 -9.35 7.84 -9.15
N VAL A 48 -10.13 8.31 -10.13
CA VAL A 48 -11.29 9.16 -9.85
C VAL A 48 -12.23 8.39 -8.91
N ASP A 49 -12.59 9.03 -7.80
CA ASP A 49 -13.40 8.49 -6.71
C ASP A 49 -12.69 7.41 -5.87
N GLY A 50 -11.37 7.24 -6.04
CA GLY A 50 -10.54 6.34 -5.22
C GLY A 50 -10.50 6.72 -3.75
N TYR A 51 -10.62 8.02 -3.43
CA TYR A 51 -10.89 8.49 -2.07
C TYR A 51 -12.36 8.87 -1.89
N TYR A 52 -12.90 9.70 -2.77
CA TYR A 52 -14.22 10.30 -2.55
C TYR A 52 -15.36 9.28 -2.52
N GLY A 53 -15.22 8.17 -3.25
CA GLY A 53 -16.23 7.12 -3.40
C GLY A 53 -16.11 5.95 -2.42
N ASP A 54 -15.05 5.89 -1.60
CA ASP A 54 -14.84 4.83 -0.62
C ASP A 54 -14.96 5.39 0.81
N GLU A 55 -16.00 4.98 1.54
CA GLU A 55 -16.30 5.49 2.89
C GLU A 55 -15.18 5.20 3.91
N LEU A 56 -14.34 4.18 3.69
CA LEU A 56 -13.24 3.84 4.61
C LEU A 56 -12.07 4.82 4.51
N VAL A 57 -11.90 5.48 3.37
CA VAL A 57 -10.76 6.37 3.10
C VAL A 57 -11.19 7.80 2.72
N LYS A 58 -12.48 8.04 2.50
CA LYS A 58 -13.03 9.36 2.20
C LYS A 58 -12.62 10.37 3.26
N ILE A 59 -11.99 11.44 2.81
CA ILE A 59 -11.55 12.53 3.67
C ILE A 59 -12.72 13.46 3.91
N LEU A 60 -13.18 13.50 5.16
CA LEU A 60 -14.19 14.44 5.61
C LEU A 60 -13.55 15.70 6.20
N LEU A 61 -14.36 16.74 6.35
CA LEU A 61 -13.94 17.91 7.09
C LEU A 61 -13.74 17.55 8.57
N PRO A 62 -12.71 18.12 9.21
CA PRO A 62 -12.42 17.84 10.61
C PRO A 62 -13.44 18.54 11.52
N GLU A 63 -13.60 18.06 12.76
CA GLU A 63 -14.61 18.58 13.70
C GLU A 63 -14.42 20.06 14.01
N GLU A 64 -13.17 20.54 13.97
CA GLU A 64 -12.80 21.94 14.13
C GLU A 64 -13.41 22.85 13.06
N ALA A 65 -13.84 22.30 11.91
CA ALA A 65 -14.53 23.03 10.85
C ALA A 65 -16.05 23.15 11.08
N SER A 66 -16.61 22.52 12.13
CA SER A 66 -18.06 22.50 12.43
C SER A 66 -18.71 23.89 12.44
N ILE A 67 -18.08 24.87 13.08
CA ILE A 67 -18.57 26.26 13.13
C ILE A 67 -18.74 26.84 11.72
N ILE A 68 -17.82 26.54 10.81
CA ILE A 68 -17.87 27.04 9.43
C ILE A 68 -19.03 26.34 8.69
N ILE A 69 -19.16 25.03 8.86
CA ILE A 69 -20.23 24.21 8.26
C ILE A 69 -21.60 24.72 8.72
N ASP A 70 -21.80 24.91 10.02
CA ASP A 70 -23.07 25.38 10.61
C ASP A 70 -23.48 26.77 10.10
N ASN A 71 -22.51 27.65 9.87
CA ASN A 71 -22.78 28.97 9.33
C ASN A 71 -23.05 28.95 7.83
N LEU A 72 -22.36 28.08 7.07
CA LEU A 72 -22.64 27.88 5.66
C LEU A 72 -24.04 27.29 5.45
N ALA A 73 -24.47 26.32 6.26
CA ALA A 73 -25.80 25.71 6.17
C ALA A 73 -26.96 26.71 6.34
N LYS A 74 -26.73 27.87 6.98
CA LYS A 74 -27.73 28.94 7.12
C LYS A 74 -27.91 29.79 5.85
N ILE A 75 -27.00 29.65 4.88
CA ILE A 75 -27.02 30.41 3.63
C ILE A 75 -27.62 29.51 2.54
N PRO A 76 -28.55 30.03 1.70
CA PRO A 76 -29.06 29.27 0.56
C PRO A 76 -27.91 28.78 -0.34
N GLY A 77 -27.77 27.45 -0.46
CA GLY A 77 -26.71 26.81 -1.25
C GLY A 77 -25.41 26.52 -0.49
N GLY A 78 -25.34 26.78 0.81
CA GLY A 78 -24.14 26.52 1.61
C GLY A 78 -23.77 25.04 1.73
N ASP A 79 -24.75 24.13 1.77
CA ASP A 79 -24.49 22.68 1.79
C ASP A 79 -23.69 22.22 0.56
N LYS A 80 -23.99 22.79 -0.61
CA LYS A 80 -23.23 22.52 -1.85
C LYS A 80 -21.79 23.01 -1.75
N LEU A 81 -21.54 24.13 -1.06
CA LEU A 81 -20.17 24.62 -0.85
C LEU A 81 -19.38 23.66 0.05
N VAL A 82 -20.04 23.09 1.07
CA VAL A 82 -19.42 22.08 1.95
C VAL A 82 -19.10 20.82 1.16
N GLU A 83 -20.06 20.31 0.38
CA GLU A 83 -19.87 19.16 -0.52
C GLU A 83 -18.73 19.38 -1.52
N ASP A 84 -18.67 20.56 -2.14
CA ASP A 84 -17.61 20.92 -3.09
C ASP A 84 -16.23 20.95 -2.43
N VAL A 85 -16.11 21.41 -1.18
CA VAL A 85 -14.85 21.40 -0.44
C VAL A 85 -14.42 19.96 -0.15
N VAL A 86 -15.33 19.13 0.36
CA VAL A 86 -15.07 17.71 0.62
C VAL A 86 -14.60 17.02 -0.66
N LEU A 87 -15.31 17.23 -1.78
CA LEU A 87 -14.93 16.70 -3.07
C LEU A 87 -13.51 17.14 -3.48
N ARG A 88 -13.20 18.43 -3.38
CA ARG A 88 -11.88 18.98 -3.76
C ARG A 88 -10.74 18.43 -2.90
N ILE A 89 -10.95 18.25 -1.59
CA ILE A 89 -9.94 17.65 -0.70
C ILE A 89 -9.66 16.21 -1.13
N ASN A 90 -10.71 15.43 -1.41
CA ASN A 90 -10.55 14.05 -1.89
C ASN A 90 -9.88 14.00 -3.27
N ARG A 91 -10.22 14.90 -4.20
CA ARG A 91 -9.51 15.02 -5.49
C ARG A 91 -8.02 15.34 -5.31
N ALA A 92 -7.69 16.21 -4.36
CA ALA A 92 -6.30 16.51 -4.05
C ALA A 92 -5.55 15.28 -3.48
N ALA A 93 -6.23 14.45 -2.68
CA ALA A 93 -5.66 13.20 -2.18
C ALA A 93 -5.49 12.14 -3.29
N GLU A 94 -6.45 12.02 -4.20
CA GLU A 94 -6.35 11.17 -5.40
C GLU A 94 -5.16 11.60 -6.28
N ASP A 95 -5.01 12.91 -6.51
CA ASP A 95 -3.88 13.46 -7.24
C ASP A 95 -2.54 13.18 -6.53
N ALA A 96 -2.47 13.37 -5.21
CA ALA A 96 -1.28 13.07 -4.43
C ALA A 96 -0.92 11.59 -4.49
N ALA A 97 -1.91 10.69 -4.44
CA ALA A 97 -1.70 9.24 -4.46
C ALA A 97 -1.02 8.72 -5.74
N LYS A 98 -1.04 9.48 -6.85
CA LYS A 98 -0.36 9.14 -8.12
C LYS A 98 1.14 8.99 -7.95
N GLU A 99 1.73 9.80 -7.08
CA GLU A 99 3.19 9.91 -6.92
C GLU A 99 3.72 9.09 -5.73
N VAL A 100 2.86 8.42 -4.98
CA VAL A 100 3.23 7.75 -3.72
C VAL A 100 3.91 6.40 -3.94
N ALA A 101 3.50 5.63 -4.95
CA ALA A 101 4.09 4.31 -5.24
C ALA A 101 5.63 4.31 -5.33
N PRO A 102 6.29 5.20 -6.11
CA PRO A 102 7.76 5.20 -6.20
C PRO A 102 8.45 5.48 -4.86
N ILE A 103 7.85 6.29 -3.98
CA ILE A 103 8.39 6.60 -2.66
C ILE A 103 8.45 5.34 -1.80
N PHE A 104 7.33 4.60 -1.72
CA PHE A 104 7.28 3.33 -0.96
C PHE A 104 8.18 2.27 -1.58
N ILE A 105 8.19 2.11 -2.90
CA ILE A 105 9.06 1.13 -3.57
C ILE A 105 10.54 1.41 -3.26
N ASN A 106 10.95 2.68 -3.27
CA ASN A 106 12.33 3.05 -2.95
C ASN A 106 12.70 2.73 -1.50
N SER A 107 11.78 2.93 -0.55
CA SER A 107 11.98 2.50 0.84
C SER A 107 12.07 0.97 0.95
N ILE A 108 11.12 0.23 0.36
CA ILE A 108 11.09 -1.24 0.42
C ILE A 108 12.36 -1.86 -0.17
N LYS A 109 12.90 -1.30 -1.25
CA LYS A 109 14.16 -1.75 -1.84
C LYS A 109 15.35 -1.63 -0.89
N GLN A 110 15.34 -0.62 -0.02
CA GLN A 110 16.38 -0.36 0.98
C GLN A 110 16.19 -1.17 2.28
N MET A 111 15.09 -1.91 2.41
CA MET A 111 14.80 -2.74 3.58
C MET A 111 15.87 -3.82 3.78
N THR A 112 16.39 -3.90 5.01
CA THR A 112 17.36 -4.91 5.41
C THR A 112 16.66 -6.23 5.77
N ILE A 113 17.43 -7.31 5.93
CA ILE A 113 16.91 -8.60 6.42
C ILE A 113 16.27 -8.42 7.80
N SER A 114 16.90 -7.64 8.68
CA SER A 114 16.38 -7.38 10.03
C SER A 114 15.04 -6.64 9.99
N ASP A 115 14.90 -5.65 9.11
CA ASP A 115 13.65 -4.90 8.95
C ASP A 115 12.53 -5.82 8.45
N ALA A 116 12.82 -6.65 7.45
CA ALA A 116 11.88 -7.60 6.87
C ALA A 116 11.39 -8.61 7.91
N PHE A 117 12.28 -9.18 8.72
CA PHE A 117 11.88 -10.07 9.82
C PHE A 117 11.17 -9.33 10.95
N GLY A 118 11.50 -8.06 11.18
CA GLY A 118 10.77 -7.18 12.10
C GLY A 118 9.34 -6.93 11.66
N ILE A 119 9.09 -6.80 10.36
CA ILE A 119 7.73 -6.72 9.79
C ILE A 119 7.02 -8.07 9.89
N LEU A 120 7.67 -9.15 9.45
CA LEU A 120 7.06 -10.49 9.40
C LEU A 120 6.63 -11.01 10.79
N LYS A 121 7.39 -10.67 11.83
CA LYS A 121 7.11 -11.08 13.22
C LYS A 121 6.51 -9.96 14.07
N GLY A 122 6.27 -8.79 13.45
CA GLY A 122 5.78 -7.60 14.12
C GLY A 122 4.27 -7.61 14.32
N ALA A 123 3.76 -6.52 14.87
CA ALA A 123 2.32 -6.28 14.96
C ALA A 123 1.72 -6.01 13.56
N ASP A 124 0.39 -6.05 13.45
CA ASP A 124 -0.34 -5.89 12.18
C ASP A 124 0.01 -4.62 11.40
N ASN A 125 0.48 -3.57 12.07
CA ASN A 125 0.86 -2.30 11.46
C ASN A 125 2.39 -2.14 11.26
N ALA A 126 3.20 -3.19 11.43
CA ALA A 126 4.65 -3.11 11.38
C ALA A 126 5.17 -2.58 10.02
N ALA A 127 4.59 -3.05 8.90
CA ALA A 127 4.91 -2.54 7.57
C ALA A 127 4.56 -1.05 7.43
N THR A 128 3.40 -0.63 7.95
CA THR A 128 2.98 0.78 7.95
C THR A 128 3.95 1.65 8.75
N GLN A 129 4.37 1.19 9.93
CA GLN A 129 5.33 1.91 10.76
C GLN A 129 6.70 2.04 10.07
N TYR A 130 7.20 0.94 9.48
CA TYR A 130 8.45 0.95 8.73
C TYR A 130 8.41 1.97 7.59
N LEU A 131 7.37 1.93 6.75
CA LEU A 131 7.20 2.87 5.64
C LEU A 131 7.10 4.31 6.18
N SER A 132 6.27 4.55 7.20
CA SER A 132 6.13 5.89 7.80
C SER A 132 7.47 6.46 8.28
N ASN A 133 8.30 5.66 8.93
CA ASN A 133 9.59 6.09 9.44
C ASN A 133 10.65 6.31 8.35
N THR A 134 10.53 5.61 7.21
CA THR A 134 11.53 5.64 6.13
C THR A 134 11.14 6.54 4.96
N THR A 135 9.91 7.06 4.94
CA THR A 135 9.43 7.94 3.87
C THR A 135 8.94 9.31 4.34
N ARG A 136 8.82 9.55 5.65
CA ARG A 136 8.54 10.89 6.17
C ARG A 136 9.78 11.78 6.03
N THR A 137 9.56 13.00 5.57
CA THR A 137 10.51 14.12 5.56
C THR A 137 10.07 15.18 6.54
#